data_AF-A0A920W8X2-F1
#
_entry.id   AF-A0A920W8X2-F1
#
_cell.length_a   1.000
_cell.length_b   1.000
_cell.length_c   1.000
_cell.angle_alpha   90.00
_cell.angle_beta   90.00
_cell.angle_gamma   90.00
#
_symmetry.space_group_name_H-M   'P 1'
#
loop_
_entity.id
_entity.type
_entity.pdbx_description
1 polymer ?
#
loop_
_entity_poly.entity_id
_entity_poly.type
_entity_poly.pdbx_seq_one_letter_code
_entity_poly.pdbx_strand_id
1 'polypeptide(L)'
;MNIGVSAMASDKHGDIGTVAKKVEEVGFESIWLPEHPGIPVNHNSKYGGPQMGLSHRTCTLCLILYSVSPSLSHYHNLELGTGISLVPEHNPIDLAKEIPTLDHILW
;
A
#
# COMPACT_ATOMS: atom_id res chain seq x y z
N MET A 1 1.04 22.97 -5.42
CA MET A 1 1.99 21.89 -5.12
C MET A 1 1.22 20.90 -4.29
N ASN A 2 1.12 19.66 -4.77
CA ASN A 2 0.28 18.64 -4.18
C ASN A 2 1.13 17.82 -3.20
N ILE A 3 0.57 17.48 -2.03
CA ILE A 3 1.32 16.83 -0.95
C ILE A 3 0.60 15.52 -0.60
N GLY A 4 1.37 14.44 -0.55
CA GLY A 4 0.90 13.11 -0.16
C GLY A 4 1.57 12.60 1.11
N VAL A 5 0.97 11.57 1.71
CA VAL A 5 1.47 10.90 2.92
C VAL A 5 1.95 9.50 2.57
N SER A 6 3.19 9.18 2.92
CA SER A 6 3.67 7.79 2.89
C SER A 6 3.37 7.12 4.23
N ALA A 7 2.70 5.98 4.20
CA ALA A 7 2.30 5.23 5.39
C ALA A 7 2.64 3.75 5.24
N MET A 8 2.55 2.99 6.34
CA MET A 8 2.78 1.55 6.36
C MET A 8 1.51 0.84 6.80
N ALA A 9 1.00 -0.06 5.95
CA ALA A 9 -0.12 -0.94 6.31
C ALA A 9 0.42 -2.13 7.11
N SER A 10 0.46 -2.01 8.43
CA SER A 10 0.83 -3.10 9.33
C SER A 10 -0.10 -3.10 10.53
N ASP A 11 -0.31 -4.29 11.08
CA ASP A 11 -0.98 -4.54 12.36
C ASP A 11 -0.52 -3.63 13.52
N LYS A 12 0.71 -3.10 13.47
CA LYS A 12 1.25 -2.18 14.48
C LYS A 12 0.83 -0.72 14.29
N HIS A 13 0.36 -0.35 13.10
CA HIS A 13 0.06 1.03 12.72
C HIS A 13 -1.46 1.32 12.65
N GLY A 14 -2.29 0.34 13.03
CA GLY A 14 -3.75 0.46 13.03
C GLY A 14 -4.36 0.15 11.66
N ASP A 15 -5.68 0.32 11.59
CA ASP A 15 -6.43 0.15 10.34
C ASP A 15 -6.04 1.25 9.32
N ILE A 16 -5.52 0.84 8.17
CA ILE A 16 -5.04 1.78 7.16
C ILE A 16 -6.18 2.58 6.52
N GLY A 17 -7.41 2.05 6.51
CA GLY A 17 -8.58 2.78 6.07
C GLY A 17 -8.89 4.00 6.94
N THR A 18 -8.71 3.86 8.25
CA THR A 18 -8.82 4.96 9.23
C THR A 18 -7.72 6.01 9.02
N VAL A 19 -6.50 5.59 8.69
CA VAL A 19 -5.41 6.53 8.35
C VAL A 19 -5.73 7.27 7.05
N ALA A 20 -6.14 6.56 6.00
CA ALA A 20 -6.51 7.17 4.72
C ALA A 20 -7.64 8.21 4.89
N LYS A 21 -8.66 7.89 5.70
CA LYS A 21 -9.69 8.85 6.08
C LYS A 21 -9.09 10.13 6.63
N LYS A 22 -8.16 9.99 7.57
CA LYS A 22 -7.59 11.14 8.25
C LYS A 22 -6.70 11.97 7.32
N VAL A 23 -6.00 11.31 6.41
CA VAL A 23 -5.20 11.95 5.36
C VAL A 23 -6.09 12.83 4.48
N GLU A 24 -7.24 12.32 4.00
CA GLU A 24 -8.20 13.12 3.22
C GLU A 24 -8.81 14.26 4.05
N GLU A 25 -9.27 13.99 5.28
CA GLU A 25 -9.86 15.01 6.18
C GLU A 25 -8.92 16.19 6.47
N VAL A 26 -7.61 15.94 6.50
CA VAL A 26 -6.58 16.96 6.76
C VAL A 26 -6.20 17.71 5.48
N GLY A 27 -6.69 17.28 4.32
CA GLY A 27 -6.50 17.95 3.03
C GLY A 27 -5.24 17.54 2.27
N PHE A 28 -4.69 16.36 2.56
CA PHE A 28 -3.67 15.75 1.71
C PHE A 28 -4.33 15.11 0.48
N GLU A 29 -3.57 15.06 -0.62
CA GLU A 29 -4.09 14.65 -1.91
C GLU A 29 -3.93 13.16 -2.18
N SER A 30 -2.95 12.53 -1.54
CA SER A 30 -2.63 11.12 -1.79
C SER A 30 -2.09 10.40 -0.58
N ILE A 31 -2.30 9.08 -0.55
CA ILE A 31 -1.62 8.17 0.37
C ILE A 31 -0.85 7.10 -0.40
N TRP A 32 0.38 6.85 0.02
CA TRP A 32 1.33 5.97 -0.65
C TRP A 32 1.79 4.86 0.29
N LEU A 33 1.63 3.60 -0.15
CA LEU A 33 1.90 2.43 0.67
C LEU A 33 3.04 1.60 0.04
N PRO A 34 4.02 1.12 0.83
CA PRO A 34 5.16 0.37 0.31
C PRO A 34 4.74 -1.03 -0.11
N GLU A 35 5.43 -1.60 -1.10
CA GLU A 35 5.17 -2.94 -1.57
C GLU A 35 6.32 -3.91 -1.25
N HIS A 36 5.96 -5.07 -0.69
CA HIS A 36 6.85 -6.19 -0.41
C HIS A 36 6.11 -7.54 -0.61
N PRO A 37 5.97 -8.01 -1.87
CA PRO A 37 5.44 -9.33 -2.17
C PRO A 37 6.27 -10.47 -1.59
N GLY A 38 7.60 -10.30 -1.54
CA GLY A 38 8.51 -11.23 -0.90
C GLY A 38 9.49 -10.52 0.04
N ILE A 39 9.50 -10.91 1.32
CA ILE A 39 10.54 -10.48 2.26
C ILE A 39 11.40 -11.69 2.67
N PRO A 40 12.71 -11.67 2.39
CA PRO A 40 13.62 -12.71 2.85
C PRO A 40 13.52 -12.92 4.37
N VAL A 41 13.41 -14.18 4.79
CA VAL A 41 13.39 -14.53 6.23
C VAL A 41 14.75 -14.22 6.87
N ASN A 42 15.81 -14.49 6.12
CA ASN A 42 17.19 -14.23 6.48
C ASN A 42 17.86 -13.43 5.35
N HIS A 43 18.67 -12.43 5.69
CA HIS A 43 19.58 -11.78 4.75
C HIS A 43 20.91 -11.50 5.46
N ASN A 44 22.01 -11.46 4.71
CA ASN A 44 23.34 -11.02 5.19
C ASN A 44 23.77 -9.68 4.56
N SER A 45 22.86 -9.01 3.84
CA SER A 45 23.12 -7.71 3.23
C SER A 45 23.44 -6.66 4.29
N LYS A 46 24.50 -5.87 4.06
CA LYS A 46 24.82 -4.66 4.82
C LYS A 46 23.72 -3.57 4.74
N TYR A 47 22.72 -3.76 3.87
CA TYR A 47 21.62 -2.84 3.64
C TYR A 47 20.25 -3.36 4.11
N GLY A 48 20.14 -4.56 4.70
CA GLY A 48 18.81 -5.17 4.92
C GLY A 48 18.00 -4.66 6.12
N GLY A 49 18.36 -3.50 6.66
CA GLY A 49 17.61 -2.88 7.75
C GLY A 49 17.59 -3.69 9.04
N PRO A 50 16.84 -3.23 10.06
CA PRO A 50 16.62 -3.98 11.29
C PRO A 50 15.86 -5.28 11.01
N GLN A 51 16.10 -6.31 11.82
CA GLN A 51 15.33 -7.56 11.71
C GLN A 51 13.85 -7.30 12.00
N MET A 52 13.04 -7.24 10.95
CA MET A 52 11.61 -6.98 11.07
C MET A 52 10.88 -8.26 11.48
N GLY A 53 9.98 -8.13 12.48
CA GLY A 53 9.11 -9.22 12.92
C GLY A 53 8.17 -9.68 11.81
N LEU A 54 7.58 -10.87 11.97
CA LEU A 54 6.66 -11.48 10.98
C LEU A 54 5.52 -10.55 10.54
N SER A 55 5.11 -9.61 11.39
CA SER A 55 3.99 -8.71 11.12
C SER A 55 4.24 -7.64 10.05
N HIS A 56 5.49 -7.48 9.62
CA HIS A 56 5.88 -6.58 8.52
C HIS A 56 6.02 -7.32 7.17
N ARG A 57 5.75 -8.64 7.12
CA ARG A 57 6.22 -9.51 6.03
C ARG A 57 5.32 -9.61 4.82
N THR A 58 4.12 -9.03 4.84
CA THR A 58 3.20 -9.15 3.71
C THR A 58 2.48 -7.82 3.47
N CYS A 59 3.02 -7.03 2.56
CA CYS A 59 2.39 -5.83 2.03
C CYS A 59 2.38 -5.97 0.50
N THR A 60 1.42 -6.70 -0.05
CA THR A 60 1.25 -6.81 -1.51
C THR A 60 0.32 -5.70 -2.01
N LEU A 61 0.47 -5.30 -3.28
CA LEU A 61 -0.43 -4.34 -3.95
C LEU A 61 -1.91 -4.62 -3.65
N CYS A 62 -2.32 -5.88 -3.77
CA CYS A 62 -3.68 -6.32 -3.51
C CYS A 62 -4.09 -6.16 -2.04
N LEU A 63 -3.30 -6.62 -1.07
CA LEU A 63 -3.68 -6.53 0.35
C LEU A 63 -3.76 -5.08 0.82
N ILE A 64 -2.82 -4.27 0.34
CA ILE A 64 -2.76 -2.83 0.56
C ILE A 64 -4.06 -2.21 0.04
N LEU A 65 -4.37 -2.35 -1.25
CA LEU A 65 -5.50 -1.67 -1.87
C LEU A 65 -6.86 -2.24 -1.42
N TYR A 66 -6.97 -3.54 -1.14
CA TYR A 66 -8.16 -4.14 -0.52
C TYR A 66 -8.41 -3.64 0.90
N SER A 67 -7.36 -3.40 1.70
CA SER A 67 -7.56 -2.91 3.07
C SER A 67 -8.08 -1.47 3.11
N VAL A 68 -7.79 -0.68 2.06
CA VAL A 68 -8.27 0.69 1.94
C VAL A 68 -9.61 0.78 1.18
N SER A 69 -9.87 -0.08 0.19
CA SER A 69 -11.04 0.02 -0.71
C SER A 69 -12.42 0.08 0.00
N PRO A 70 -12.75 -0.73 1.01
CA PRO A 70 -14.01 -0.60 1.75
C PRO A 70 -14.16 0.75 2.46
N SER A 71 -13.05 1.30 2.95
CA SER A 71 -13.03 2.61 3.61
C SER A 71 -13.08 3.77 2.61
N LEU A 72 -12.54 3.57 1.40
CA LEU A 72 -12.45 4.58 0.33
C LEU A 72 -13.69 4.71 -0.55
N SER A 73 -14.63 3.77 -0.49
CA SER A 73 -15.92 3.91 -1.19
C SER A 73 -16.69 5.20 -0.82
N HIS A 74 -16.28 5.87 0.26
CA HIS A 74 -16.85 7.13 0.75
C HIS A 74 -15.93 8.35 0.53
N TYR A 75 -14.73 8.17 -0.02
CA TYR A 75 -13.76 9.24 -0.26
C TYR A 75 -13.72 9.52 -1.76
N HIS A 76 -13.83 10.79 -2.13
CA HIS A 76 -14.03 11.18 -3.52
C HIS A 76 -12.78 11.83 -4.15
N ASN A 77 -11.77 12.21 -3.33
CA ASN A 77 -10.65 13.00 -3.82
C ASN A 77 -9.26 12.48 -3.40
N LEU A 78 -9.18 11.43 -2.57
CA LEU A 78 -7.90 10.89 -2.13
C LEU A 78 -7.31 9.92 -3.17
N GLU A 79 -6.17 10.27 -3.76
CA GLU A 79 -5.43 9.38 -4.65
C GLU A 79 -4.69 8.28 -3.87
N LEU A 80 -4.62 7.09 -4.45
CA LEU A 80 -3.94 5.93 -3.88
C LEU A 80 -2.74 5.57 -4.73
N GLY A 81 -1.60 5.37 -4.07
CA GLY A 81 -0.36 5.05 -4.76
C GLY A 81 0.43 3.95 -4.08
N THR A 82 1.29 3.31 -4.88
CA THR A 82 2.29 2.36 -4.37
C THR A 82 3.66 3.04 -4.37
N GLY A 83 4.40 2.90 -3.28
CA GLY A 83 5.73 3.48 -3.11
C GLY A 83 6.78 2.40 -2.90
N ILE A 84 7.10 1.55 -3.88
CA ILE A 84 6.78 1.55 -5.33
C ILE A 84 6.16 0.21 -5.73
N SER A 85 5.47 0.12 -6.88
CA SER A 85 5.12 -1.19 -7.44
C SER A 85 6.38 -1.95 -7.87
N LEU A 86 6.60 -3.13 -7.28
CA LEU A 86 7.73 -3.99 -7.58
C LEU A 86 7.38 -4.94 -8.74
N VAL A 87 7.17 -4.37 -9.93
CA VAL A 87 6.76 -5.11 -11.15
C VAL A 87 7.52 -6.44 -11.37
N PRO A 88 8.85 -6.53 -11.18
CA PRO A 88 9.58 -7.79 -11.36
C PRO A 88 9.24 -8.89 -10.35
N GLU A 89 8.61 -8.56 -9.22
CA GLU A 89 8.19 -9.50 -8.17
C GLU A 89 6.75 -10.00 -8.36
N HIS A 90 6.05 -9.53 -9.40
CA HIS A 90 4.69 -9.96 -9.75
C HIS A 90 4.68 -10.92 -10.94
N ASN A 91 3.61 -11.73 -11.01
CA ASN A 91 3.22 -12.29 -12.29
C ASN A 91 2.68 -11.16 -13.17
N PRO A 92 3.25 -10.92 -14.37
CA PRO A 92 2.87 -9.79 -15.20
C PRO A 92 1.41 -9.85 -15.68
N ILE A 93 0.83 -11.04 -15.85
CA ILE A 93 -0.58 -11.19 -16.26
C ILE A 93 -1.51 -10.85 -15.10
N ASP A 94 -1.16 -11.28 -13.89
CA ASP A 94 -1.96 -11.00 -12.69
C ASP A 94 -1.93 -9.49 -12.39
N LEU A 95 -0.74 -8.87 -12.38
CA LEU A 95 -0.59 -7.43 -12.16
C LEU A 95 -1.33 -6.59 -13.22
N ALA A 96 -1.28 -7.00 -14.49
CA ALA A 96 -2.00 -6.35 -15.57
C ALA A 96 -3.53 -6.46 -15.44
N LYS A 97 -4.03 -7.40 -14.63
CA LYS A 97 -5.46 -7.55 -14.34
C LYS A 97 -5.85 -6.84 -13.04
N GLU A 98 -5.00 -6.88 -12.02
CA GLU A 98 -5.24 -6.27 -10.72
C GLU A 98 -5.41 -4.76 -10.82
N ILE A 99 -4.46 -4.04 -11.45
CA ILE A 99 -4.48 -2.57 -11.55
C ILE A 99 -5.80 -2.04 -12.16
N PRO A 100 -6.22 -2.47 -13.37
CA PRO A 100 -7.47 -1.98 -13.95
C PRO A 100 -8.72 -2.49 -13.23
N THR A 101 -8.67 -3.65 -12.58
CA THR A 101 -9.78 -4.11 -11.73
C THR A 101 -9.97 -3.16 -10.54
N LEU A 102 -8.87 -2.73 -9.94
CA LEU A 102 -8.90 -1.79 -8.82
C LEU A 102 -9.40 -0.41 -9.25
N ASP A 103 -8.92 0.10 -10.37
CA ASP A 103 -9.40 1.36 -10.96
C ASP A 103 -10.92 1.34 -11.16
N HIS A 104 -11.46 0.24 -11.71
CA HIS A 104 -12.89 0.07 -11.95
C HIS A 104 -13.76 -0.09 -10.69
N ILE A 105 -13.19 -0.55 -9.57
CA ILE A 105 -13.95 -0.74 -8.32
C ILE A 105 -13.92 0.53 -7.46
N LEU A 106 -12.88 1.36 -7.61
CA LEU A 106 -12.69 2.60 -6.85
C LEU A 106 -13.29 3.84 -7.53
N TRP A 107 -13.48 3.81 -8.85
CA TRP A 107 -14.01 4.91 -9.68
C TRP A 107 -15.14 4.44 -10.60
#